data_AF-A0A7S1YHM1-F1
#
_entry.id   AF-A0A7S1YHM1-F1
#
_cell.length_a   1.000
_cell.length_b   1.000
_cell.length_c   1.000
_cell.angle_alpha   90.00
_cell.angle_beta   90.00
_cell.angle_gamma   90.00
#
_symmetry.space_group_name_H-M   'P 1'
#
loop_
_entity.id
_entity.type
_entity.pdbx_description
1 polymer ?
#
loop_
_entity_poly.entity_id
_entity_poly.type
_entity_poly.pdbx_seq_one_letter_code
_entity_poly.pdbx_strand_id
1 'polypeptide(L)'
;VAWYLALGGPWPLYPTVAGIALFYCIWALVNKYARGMDAEIGQYSMGILTIASYLESKPFSIMGSILVLINFLLAAFMFVLPPSVEKLAKKAKKTIFWAYVVKGYFISSLVFWSLVLYKFIQLDG
;
A
#
# COMPACT_ATOMS: atom_id res chain seq x y z
N VAL A 1 5.77 4.83 -11.38
CA VAL A 1 6.38 5.99 -10.69
C VAL A 1 6.87 5.63 -9.30
N ALA A 2 6.01 5.21 -8.36
CA ALA A 2 6.42 4.83 -6.99
C ALA A 2 7.56 3.79 -6.94
N TRP A 3 7.47 2.73 -7.75
CA TRP A 3 8.53 1.73 -7.94
C TRP A 3 9.89 2.34 -8.26
N TYR A 4 9.94 3.24 -9.24
CA TYR A 4 11.18 3.91 -9.61
C TYR A 4 11.67 4.82 -8.49
N LEU A 5 10.80 5.65 -7.91
CA LEU A 5 11.18 6.62 -6.88
C LEU A 5 11.77 5.94 -5.63
N ALA A 6 11.09 4.94 -5.07
CA ALA A 6 11.51 4.33 -3.81
C ALA A 6 12.59 3.24 -3.99
N LEU A 7 12.58 2.52 -5.12
CA LEU A 7 13.42 1.32 -5.29
C LEU A 7 14.61 1.51 -6.22
N GLY A 8 14.51 2.31 -7.28
CA GLY A 8 15.55 2.44 -8.30
C GLY A 8 16.13 3.85 -8.50
N GLY A 9 15.58 4.87 -7.84
CA GLY A 9 15.99 6.25 -7.98
C GLY A 9 17.13 6.64 -7.03
N PRO A 10 17.84 7.75 -7.30
CA PRO A 10 18.90 8.27 -6.44
C PRO A 10 18.36 9.00 -5.19
N TRP A 11 17.05 8.93 -4.93
CA TRP A 11 16.37 9.74 -3.92
C TRP A 11 16.48 9.10 -2.52
N PRO A 12 16.61 9.90 -1.45
CA PRO A 12 16.59 9.38 -0.09
C PRO A 12 15.28 8.64 0.21
N LEU A 13 15.39 7.50 0.90
CA LEU A 13 14.27 6.58 1.14
C LEU A 13 13.16 7.24 1.97
N TYR A 14 13.51 7.90 3.07
CA TYR A 14 12.56 8.54 3.99
C TYR A 14 11.60 9.54 3.34
N PRO A 15 12.07 10.64 2.71
CA PRO A 15 11.18 11.63 2.10
C PRO A 15 10.39 11.03 0.94
N THR A 16 10.98 10.07 0.21
CA THR A 16 10.29 9.39 -0.90
C THR A 16 9.13 8.54 -0.39
N VAL A 17 9.36 7.71 0.62
CA VAL A 17 8.30 6.88 1.22
C VAL A 17 7.26 7.74 1.91
N ALA A 18 7.68 8.79 2.62
CA ALA A 18 6.75 9.74 3.23
C ALA A 18 5.82 10.37 2.20
N GLY A 19 6.35 10.83 1.06
CA GLY A 19 5.53 11.40 -0.02
C GLY A 19 4.55 10.38 -0.64
N ILE A 20 5.01 9.15 -0.90
CA ILE A 20 4.16 8.09 -1.44
C ILE A 20 3.05 7.71 -0.45
N ALA A 21 3.41 7.50 0.82
CA ALA A 21 2.46 7.15 1.87
C ALA A 21 1.46 8.29 2.13
N LEU A 22 1.90 9.54 2.08
CA LEU A 22 1.04 10.72 2.24
C LEU A 22 0.00 10.78 1.13
N PHE A 23 0.40 10.56 -0.11
CA PHE A 23 -0.53 10.51 -1.24
C PHE A 23 -1.62 9.47 -1.02
N TYR A 24 -1.26 8.24 -0.63
CA TYR A 24 -2.25 7.19 -0.35
C TYR A 24 -3.12 7.50 0.86
N CYS A 25 -2.56 8.12 1.89
CA CYS A 25 -3.32 8.58 3.06
C CYS A 25 -4.37 9.62 2.65
N ILE A 26 -3.98 10.67 1.92
CA ILE A 26 -4.89 11.70 1.43
C ILE A 26 -5.96 11.08 0.52
N TRP A 27 -5.57 10.20 -0.40
CA TRP A 27 -6.52 9.51 -1.28
C TRP A 27 -7.58 8.74 -0.49
N ALA A 28 -7.17 7.99 0.54
CA ALA A 28 -8.08 7.26 1.40
C ALA A 28 -9.01 8.18 2.18
N LEU A 29 -8.48 9.27 2.76
CA LEU A 29 -9.27 10.28 3.47
C LEU A 29 -10.31 10.94 2.55
N VAL A 30 -9.90 11.34 1.34
CA VAL A 30 -10.82 11.93 0.35
C VAL A 30 -11.93 10.95 -0.02
N ASN A 31 -11.60 9.68 -0.27
CA ASN A 31 -12.62 8.69 -0.59
C ASN A 31 -13.57 8.39 0.57
N LYS A 32 -13.06 8.36 1.80
CA LYS A 32 -13.89 8.17 3.00
C LYS A 32 -14.83 9.36 3.21
N TYR A 33 -14.29 10.58 3.27
CA TYR A 33 -15.05 11.76 3.68
C TYR A 33 -15.83 12.42 2.54
N ALA A 34 -15.29 12.47 1.32
CA ALA A 34 -15.96 13.11 0.19
C ALA A 34 -16.85 12.14 -0.61
N ARG A 35 -16.58 10.83 -0.57
CA ARG A 35 -17.31 9.82 -1.37
C ARG A 35 -18.04 8.77 -0.52
N GLY A 36 -17.93 8.82 0.80
CA GLY A 36 -18.61 7.88 1.71
C GLY A 36 -18.15 6.43 1.58
N MET A 37 -16.93 6.18 1.08
CA MET A 37 -16.43 4.81 0.89
C MET A 37 -15.76 4.30 2.15
N ASP A 38 -16.53 3.64 3.01
CA ASP A 38 -16.08 3.13 4.31
C ASP A 38 -14.96 2.08 4.22
N ALA A 39 -14.87 1.39 3.09
CA ALA A 39 -13.85 0.37 2.84
C ALA A 39 -12.40 0.90 2.82
N GLU A 40 -12.21 2.22 2.69
CA GLU A 40 -10.88 2.84 2.57
C GLU A 40 -10.18 3.08 3.92
N ILE A 41 -10.88 2.87 5.05
CA ILE A 41 -10.34 3.00 6.41
C ILE A 41 -9.09 2.11 6.65
N GLY A 42 -8.96 1.01 5.93
CA GLY A 42 -7.79 0.13 5.99
C GLY A 42 -6.46 0.80 5.60
N GLN A 43 -6.48 2.02 5.06
CA GLN A 43 -5.28 2.76 4.66
C GLN A 43 -4.74 3.71 5.74
N TYR A 44 -5.28 3.74 6.97
CA TYR A 44 -4.72 4.57 8.06
C TYR A 44 -3.26 4.23 8.40
N SER A 45 -2.82 3.00 8.12
CA SER A 45 -1.41 2.61 8.23
C SER A 45 -0.49 3.45 7.33
N MET A 46 -0.99 3.98 6.22
CA MET A 46 -0.25 4.93 5.38
C MET A 46 0.04 6.25 6.08
N GLY A 47 -0.90 6.75 6.89
CA GLY A 47 -0.68 7.96 7.70
C GLY A 47 0.41 7.74 8.75
N ILE A 48 0.39 6.58 9.42
CA ILE A 48 1.44 6.21 10.38
C ILE A 48 2.80 6.13 9.69
N LEU A 49 2.87 5.44 8.53
CA LEU A 49 4.12 5.32 7.77
C LEU A 49 4.61 6.69 7.28
N THR A 50 3.70 7.57 6.87
CA THR A 50 4.04 8.95 6.47
C THR A 50 4.75 9.69 7.59
N ILE A 51 4.17 9.71 8.80
CA ILE A 51 4.73 10.42 9.95
C ILE A 51 6.06 9.79 10.36
N ALA A 52 6.11 8.46 10.44
CA ALA A 52 7.32 7.73 10.81
C ALA A 52 8.49 8.00 9.86
N SER A 53 8.22 8.01 8.55
CA SER A 53 9.23 8.30 7.54
C SER A 53 9.57 9.77 7.43
N TYR A 54 8.62 10.69 7.70
CA TYR A 54 8.91 12.12 7.77
C TYR A 54 9.83 12.48 8.93
N LEU A 55 9.68 11.79 10.08
CA LEU A 55 10.54 11.95 11.25
C LEU A 55 11.88 11.19 11.12
N GLU A 56 12.13 10.55 9.97
CA GLU A 56 13.34 9.76 9.69
C GLU A 56 13.65 8.68 10.74
N SER A 57 12.62 8.20 11.43
CA SER A 57 12.76 7.17 12.47
C SER A 57 12.74 5.79 11.83
N LYS A 58 13.90 5.14 11.76
CA LYS A 58 14.04 3.75 11.28
C LYS A 58 13.07 2.79 11.96
N PRO A 59 13.04 2.65 13.31
CA PRO A 59 12.18 1.67 13.95
C PRO A 59 10.69 1.93 13.68
N PHE A 60 10.25 3.19 13.68
CA PHE A 60 8.86 3.52 13.38
C PHE A 60 8.50 3.32 11.91
N SER A 61 9.44 3.58 10.98
CA SER A 61 9.21 3.35 9.55
C SER A 61 9.11 1.87 9.22
N ILE A 62 9.87 1.02 9.91
CA ILE A 62 9.75 -0.43 9.85
C ILE A 62 8.37 -0.87 10.35
N MET A 63 7.96 -0.43 11.54
CA MET A 63 6.64 -0.77 12.11
C MET A 63 5.49 -0.29 11.22
N GLY A 64 5.57 0.94 10.69
CA GLY A 64 4.59 1.49 9.77
C GLY A 64 4.50 0.68 8.48
N SER A 65 5.64 0.26 7.92
CA SER A 65 5.69 -0.57 6.71
C SER A 65 5.07 -1.96 6.94
N ILE A 66 5.29 -2.56 8.13
CA ILE A 66 4.66 -3.81 8.53
C ILE A 66 3.14 -3.65 8.62
N LEU A 67 2.65 -2.56 9.23
CA LEU A 67 1.21 -2.29 9.32
C LEU A 67 0.58 -2.11 7.93
N VAL A 68 1.26 -1.43 7.01
CA VAL A 68 0.83 -1.32 5.60
C VAL A 68 0.75 -2.70 4.96
N LEU A 69 1.77 -3.54 5.12
CA LEU A 69 1.78 -4.90 4.59
C LEU A 69 0.64 -5.76 5.13
N ILE A 70 0.38 -5.73 6.44
CA ILE A 70 -0.71 -6.47 7.05
C ILE A 70 -2.06 -6.06 6.44
N ASN A 71 -2.30 -4.75 6.25
CA ASN A 71 -3.53 -4.28 5.63
C ASN A 71 -3.68 -4.75 4.17
N PHE A 72 -2.60 -4.73 3.38
CA PHE A 72 -2.61 -5.29 2.03
C PHE A 72 -2.77 -6.81 2.02
N LEU A 73 -2.19 -7.53 2.96
CA LEU A 73 -2.32 -8.99 3.08
C LEU A 73 -3.75 -9.39 3.43
N LEU A 74 -4.39 -8.69 4.37
CA LEU A 74 -5.80 -8.91 4.71
C LEU A 74 -6.71 -8.66 3.50
N ALA A 75 -6.49 -7.55 2.79
CA ALA A 75 -7.23 -7.28 1.56
C ALA A 75 -6.94 -8.33 0.47
N ALA A 76 -5.69 -8.73 0.29
CA ALA A 76 -5.31 -9.77 -0.67
C ALA A 76 -5.91 -11.13 -0.31
N PHE A 77 -6.05 -11.47 0.98
CA PHE A 77 -6.76 -12.68 1.40
C PHE A 77 -8.21 -12.66 0.93
N MET A 78 -8.87 -11.49 0.98
CA MET A 78 -10.25 -11.33 0.52
C MET A 78 -10.41 -11.29 -1.00
N PHE A 79 -9.44 -10.73 -1.73
CA PHE A 79 -9.57 -10.43 -3.17
C PHE A 79 -8.70 -11.29 -4.09
N VAL A 80 -7.52 -11.74 -3.64
CA VAL A 80 -6.55 -12.49 -4.46
C VAL A 80 -6.71 -14.00 -4.27
N LEU A 81 -6.87 -14.47 -3.03
CA LEU A 81 -7.01 -15.90 -2.73
C LEU A 81 -8.31 -16.57 -3.19
N PRO A 82 -9.44 -15.88 -3.45
CA PRO A 82 -10.59 -16.53 -4.06
C PRO A 82 -10.21 -17.20 -5.39
N PRO A 83 -10.49 -18.50 -5.56
CA PRO A 83 -9.87 -19.33 -6.59
C PRO A 83 -10.32 -19.02 -8.02
N SER A 84 -11.43 -18.29 -8.24
CA SER A 84 -11.79 -17.86 -9.60
C SER A 84 -11.98 -16.35 -9.72
N VAL A 85 -11.27 -15.78 -10.71
CA VAL A 85 -11.39 -14.38 -11.14
C VAL A 85 -12.84 -14.08 -11.54
N GLU A 86 -13.52 -15.06 -12.11
CA GLU A 86 -14.94 -15.01 -12.46
C GLU A 86 -15.86 -14.82 -11.25
N LYS A 87 -15.61 -15.52 -10.13
CA LYS A 87 -16.39 -15.34 -8.89
C LYS A 87 -16.17 -13.95 -8.31
N LEU A 88 -14.95 -13.44 -8.38
CA LEU A 88 -14.64 -12.07 -7.95
C LEU A 88 -15.36 -11.03 -8.82
N ALA A 89 -15.26 -11.16 -10.14
CA ALA A 89 -15.92 -10.28 -11.10
C ALA A 89 -17.45 -10.29 -10.91
N LYS A 90 -18.04 -11.49 -10.74
CA LYS A 90 -19.48 -11.67 -10.50
C LYS A 90 -19.92 -11.07 -9.17
N LYS A 91 -19.15 -11.29 -8.08
CA LYS A 91 -19.45 -10.72 -6.76
C LYS A 91 -19.37 -9.20 -6.75
N ALA A 92 -18.39 -8.64 -7.45
CA ALA A 92 -18.19 -7.19 -7.57
C ALA A 92 -19.11 -6.52 -8.62
N LYS A 93 -19.83 -7.29 -9.43
CA LYS A 93 -20.59 -6.81 -10.60
C LYS A 93 -19.69 -5.99 -11.55
N LYS A 94 -18.48 -6.48 -11.81
CA LYS A 94 -17.45 -5.85 -12.67
C LYS A 94 -16.97 -6.82 -13.75
N THR A 95 -16.18 -6.31 -14.70
CA THR A 95 -15.59 -7.12 -15.77
C THR A 95 -14.51 -8.05 -15.26
N ILE A 96 -14.26 -9.15 -15.98
CA ILE A 96 -13.16 -10.08 -15.69
C ILE A 96 -11.81 -9.34 -15.76
N PHE A 97 -11.65 -8.43 -16.71
CA PHE A 97 -10.47 -7.57 -16.83
C PHE A 97 -10.24 -6.75 -15.55
N TRP A 98 -11.28 -6.13 -14.98
CA TRP A 98 -11.18 -5.42 -13.71
C TRP A 98 -10.68 -6.33 -12.58
N ALA A 99 -11.18 -7.56 -12.51
CA ALA A 99 -10.76 -8.51 -11.49
C ALA A 99 -9.27 -8.90 -11.63
N TYR A 100 -8.76 -9.06 -12.85
CA TYR A 100 -7.32 -9.22 -13.09
C TYR A 100 -6.50 -8.00 -12.67
N VAL A 101 -6.96 -6.80 -13.03
CA VAL A 101 -6.30 -5.54 -12.64
C VAL A 101 -6.22 -5.42 -11.11
N VAL A 102 -7.30 -5.75 -10.40
CA VAL A 102 -7.34 -5.73 -8.94
C VAL A 102 -6.37 -6.75 -8.33
N LYS A 103 -6.36 -7.99 -8.83
CA LYS A 103 -5.40 -9.00 -8.33
C LYS A 103 -3.96 -8.56 -8.58
N GLY A 104 -3.66 -8.07 -9.79
CA GLY A 104 -2.34 -7.55 -10.14
C GLY A 104 -1.92 -6.37 -9.26
N TYR A 105 -2.85 -5.45 -8.96
CA TYR A 105 -2.63 -4.34 -8.06
C TYR A 105 -2.24 -4.81 -6.64
N PHE A 106 -2.99 -5.76 -6.06
CA PHE A 106 -2.68 -6.27 -4.72
C PHE A 106 -1.34 -6.99 -4.68
N ILE A 107 -1.04 -7.83 -5.68
CA ILE A 107 0.25 -8.51 -5.79
C ILE A 107 1.38 -7.48 -5.91
N SER A 108 1.26 -6.53 -6.84
CA SER A 108 2.27 -5.47 -7.02
C SER A 108 2.46 -4.64 -5.75
N SER A 109 1.39 -4.33 -5.02
CA SER A 109 1.47 -3.55 -3.79
C SER A 109 2.19 -4.33 -2.68
N LEU A 110 1.90 -5.62 -2.53
CA LEU A 110 2.58 -6.49 -1.56
C LEU A 110 4.08 -6.59 -1.84
N VAL A 111 4.48 -6.77 -3.10
CA VAL A 111 5.89 -6.83 -3.47
C VAL A 111 6.56 -5.47 -3.24
N PHE A 112 5.93 -4.37 -3.67
CA PHE A 112 6.47 -3.02 -3.49
C PHE A 112 6.74 -2.70 -2.02
N TRP A 113 5.74 -2.89 -1.15
CA TRP A 113 5.89 -2.57 0.27
C TRP A 113 6.84 -3.54 1.01
N SER A 114 6.95 -4.79 0.56
CA SER A 114 7.96 -5.72 1.08
C SER A 114 9.38 -5.24 0.77
N LEU A 115 9.59 -4.69 -0.43
CA LEU A 115 10.89 -4.14 -0.82
C LEU A 115 11.19 -2.82 -0.10
N VAL A 116 10.19 -1.97 0.13
CA VAL A 116 10.34 -0.77 0.97
C VAL A 116 10.74 -1.15 2.39
N LEU A 117 10.07 -2.14 2.99
CA LEU A 117 10.43 -2.68 4.31
C LEU A 117 11.86 -3.22 4.32
N TYR A 118 12.24 -4.02 3.32
CA TYR A 118 13.59 -4.54 3.18
C TYR A 118 14.62 -3.41 3.13
N LYS A 119 14.37 -2.34 2.35
CA LYS A 119 15.25 -1.17 2.30
C LYS A 119 15.36 -0.45 3.64
N PHE A 120 14.27 -0.28 4.39
CA PHE A 120 14.35 0.30 5.74
C PHE A 120 15.17 -0.56 6.70
N ILE A 121 15.06 -1.89 6.61
CA ILE A 121 15.85 -2.81 7.44
C ILE A 121 17.35 -2.65 7.14
N GLN A 122 17.70 -2.59 5.86
CA GLN A 122 19.08 -2.45 5.36
C GLN A 122 19.64 -1.03 5.46
N LEU A 123 18.82 -0.03 5.81
CA LEU A 123 19.28 1.34 5.94
C LEU A 123 20.18 1.45 7.18
N ASP A 124 21.49 1.58 7.00
CA ASP A 124 22.41 1.84 8.10
C ASP A 124 22.04 3.20 8.76
N GLY A 125 22.02 3.21 10.09
CA GLY A 125 21.64 4.38 10.89
C GLY A 125 22.79 5.34 11.14
#